data_AF-A0A6I3EML2-F1
#
_entry.id   AF-A0A6I3EML2-F1
#
_cell.length_a   1.000
_cell.length_b   1.000
_cell.length_c   1.000
_cell.angle_alpha   90.00
_cell.angle_beta   90.00
_cell.angle_gamma   90.00
#
_symmetry.space_group_name_H-M   'P 1'
#
loop_
_entity.id
_entity.type
_entity.pdbx_description
1 polymer ?
#
loop_
_entity_poly.entity_id
_entity_poly.type
_entity_poly.pdbx_seq_one_letter_code
_entity_poly.pdbx_strand_id
1 'polypeptide(L)'
;MVRCARPVGDTGDAGEKGQATALLLAVVVLAVLCAVGLAQLGASVVRHERAQAAADAAALAGAAQGRAAAERIAGVNGASLRSFVVLDVGDGTVEVTVELNGSVAVARAARAP
;
A
#
# COMPACT_ATOMS: atom_id res chain seq x y z
N MET A 1 72.72 35.44 -15.52
CA MET A 1 71.65 35.61 -14.51
C MET A 1 70.58 34.56 -14.78
N VAL A 2 70.62 33.46 -14.04
CA VAL A 2 69.72 32.29 -14.21
C VAL A 2 68.54 32.46 -13.27
N ARG A 3 67.32 32.50 -13.81
CA ARG A 3 66.07 32.57 -13.03
C ARG A 3 65.42 31.19 -13.05
N CYS A 4 65.44 30.51 -11.91
CA CYS A 4 64.82 29.21 -11.73
C CYS A 4 63.29 29.31 -11.88
N ALA A 5 62.74 28.56 -12.83
CA ALA A 5 61.32 28.24 -12.87
C ALA A 5 61.02 27.21 -11.77
N ARG A 6 60.05 27.48 -10.89
CA ARG A 6 59.54 26.49 -9.95
C ARG A 6 58.46 25.65 -10.66
N PRO A 7 58.48 24.31 -10.55
CA PRO A 7 57.35 23.52 -10.96
C PRO A 7 56.21 23.72 -9.95
N VAL A 8 55.06 24.19 -10.42
CA VAL A 8 53.81 24.04 -9.69
C VAL A 8 53.48 22.55 -9.72
N GLY A 9 53.57 21.91 -8.55
CA GLY A 9 53.13 20.53 -8.39
C GLY A 9 51.61 20.51 -8.47
N ASP A 10 51.10 19.93 -9.56
CA ASP A 10 49.73 19.46 -9.65
C ASP A 10 49.58 18.26 -8.71
N THR A 11 49.20 18.51 -7.45
CA THR A 11 48.77 17.43 -6.56
C THR A 11 47.37 17.01 -6.99
N GLY A 12 47.35 15.99 -7.83
CA GLY A 12 46.15 15.37 -8.36
C GLY A 12 45.11 15.03 -7.28
N ASP A 13 43.98 15.73 -7.42
CA ASP A 13 42.59 15.35 -7.23
C ASP A 13 42.34 13.85 -7.57
N ALA A 14 42.78 12.96 -6.68
CA ALA A 14 42.46 11.53 -6.68
C ALA A 14 41.54 11.16 -5.50
N GLY A 15 41.68 11.85 -4.36
CA GLY A 15 40.80 11.72 -3.20
C GLY A 15 39.41 12.32 -3.45
N GLU A 16 39.33 13.44 -4.17
CA GLU A 16 38.09 14.18 -4.43
C GLU A 16 37.15 13.42 -5.38
N LYS A 17 37.68 12.83 -6.47
CA LYS A 17 36.91 11.94 -7.36
C LYS A 17 36.39 10.69 -6.65
N GLY A 18 37.22 10.07 -5.80
CA GLY A 18 36.83 8.89 -5.04
C GLY A 18 35.76 9.20 -3.99
N GLN A 19 35.89 10.32 -3.29
CA GLN A 19 34.94 10.77 -2.28
C GLN A 19 33.61 11.22 -2.90
N ALA A 20 33.64 11.94 -4.02
CA ALA A 20 32.43 12.31 -4.76
C ALA A 20 31.68 11.08 -5.27
N THR A 21 32.40 10.07 -5.79
CA THR A 21 31.81 8.81 -6.24
C THR A 21 31.22 8.02 -5.07
N ALA A 22 31.90 7.96 -3.93
CA ALA A 22 31.40 7.30 -2.73
C ALA A 22 30.15 8.00 -2.16
N LEU A 23 30.12 9.33 -2.14
CA LEU A 23 28.96 10.11 -1.70
C LEU A 23 27.76 9.90 -2.65
N LEU A 24 28.00 9.93 -3.97
CA LEU A 24 26.95 9.70 -4.95
C LEU A 24 26.40 8.27 -4.84
N LEU A 25 27.26 7.28 -4.65
CA LEU A 25 26.84 5.90 -4.38
C LEU A 25 25.98 5.82 -3.12
N ALA A 26 26.38 6.48 -2.03
CA ALA A 26 25.62 6.50 -0.78
C ALA A 26 24.24 7.12 -0.94
N VAL A 27 24.14 8.23 -1.70
CA VAL A 27 22.86 8.88 -2.01
C VAL A 27 21.97 7.97 -2.87
N VAL A 28 22.53 7.30 -3.88
CA VAL A 28 21.79 6.35 -4.71
C VAL A 28 21.29 5.17 -3.87
N VAL A 29 22.13 4.59 -3.01
CA VAL A 29 21.72 3.51 -2.11
C VAL A 29 20.61 3.98 -1.17
N LEU A 30 20.75 5.17 -0.57
CA LEU A 30 19.71 5.73 0.29
C LEU A 30 18.40 5.94 -0.47
N ALA A 31 18.45 6.48 -1.69
CA ALA A 31 17.27 6.67 -2.53
C ALA A 31 16.59 5.33 -2.88
N VAL A 32 17.36 4.30 -3.22
CA VAL A 32 16.84 2.95 -3.49
C VAL A 32 16.20 2.36 -2.22
N LEU A 33 16.83 2.49 -1.06
CA LEU A 33 16.27 2.02 0.21
C LEU A 33 14.96 2.75 0.55
N CYS A 34 14.90 4.07 0.34
CA CYS A 34 13.66 4.83 0.50
C CYS A 34 12.57 4.35 -0.46
N ALA A 35 12.89 4.15 -1.75
CA ALA A 35 11.95 3.67 -2.74
C ALA A 35 11.39 2.28 -2.38
N VAL A 36 12.24 1.35 -1.96
CA VAL A 36 11.84 0.01 -1.50
C VAL A 36 10.98 0.11 -0.24
N GLY A 37 11.37 0.95 0.73
CA GLY A 37 10.59 1.21 1.94
C GLY A 37 9.19 1.72 1.63
N LEU A 38 9.07 2.70 0.74
CA LEU A 38 7.77 3.23 0.29
C LEU A 38 6.93 2.16 -0.44
N ALA A 39 7.56 1.35 -1.30
CA ALA A 39 6.85 0.29 -2.02
C ALA A 39 6.26 -0.76 -1.06
N GLN A 40 7.01 -1.15 -0.03
CA GLN A 40 6.57 -2.11 0.99
C GLN A 40 5.42 -1.56 1.84
N LEU A 41 5.48 -0.27 2.20
CA LEU A 41 4.41 0.42 2.90
C LEU A 41 3.14 0.50 2.02
N GLY A 42 3.30 0.89 0.76
CA GLY A 42 2.20 0.95 -0.21
C GLY A 42 1.51 -0.39 -0.42
N ALA A 43 2.29 -1.47 -0.58
CA ALA A 43 1.75 -2.82 -0.72
C ALA A 43 0.93 -3.27 0.50
N SER A 44 1.28 -2.78 1.70
CA SER A 44 0.55 -3.09 2.93
C SER A 44 -0.78 -2.34 3.02
N VAL A 45 -0.81 -1.07 2.61
CA VAL A 45 -2.03 -0.26 2.54
C VAL A 45 -3.01 -0.84 1.52
N VAL A 46 -2.53 -1.21 0.33
CA VAL A 46 -3.38 -1.77 -0.74
C VAL A 46 -4.09 -3.07 -0.33
N ARG A 47 -3.47 -3.89 0.51
CA ARG A 47 -4.10 -5.13 1.00
C ARG A 47 -5.32 -4.85 1.88
N HIS A 48 -5.22 -3.85 2.75
CA HIS A 48 -6.32 -3.47 3.63
C HIS A 48 -7.48 -2.85 2.84
N GLU A 49 -7.16 -1.93 1.92
CA GLU A 49 -8.14 -1.29 1.02
C GLU A 49 -8.93 -2.30 0.20
N ARG A 50 -8.28 -3.36 -0.32
CA ARG A 50 -8.97 -4.42 -1.07
C ARG A 50 -9.94 -5.22 -0.21
N ALA A 51 -9.57 -5.52 1.03
CA ALA A 51 -10.47 -6.22 1.95
C ALA A 51 -11.69 -5.36 2.29
N GLN A 52 -11.47 -4.06 2.51
CA GLN A 52 -12.53 -3.10 2.79
C GLN A 52 -13.48 -2.94 1.60
N ALA A 53 -12.96 -2.74 0.39
CA ALA A 53 -13.78 -2.64 -0.82
C ALA A 53 -14.64 -3.90 -1.06
N ALA A 54 -14.10 -5.09 -0.78
CA ALA A 54 -14.86 -6.33 -0.85
C ALA A 54 -15.98 -6.38 0.21
N ALA A 55 -15.71 -5.87 1.42
CA ALA A 55 -16.70 -5.76 2.49
C ALA A 55 -17.84 -4.80 2.10
N ASP A 56 -17.51 -3.62 1.57
CA ASP A 56 -18.50 -2.61 1.14
C ASP A 56 -19.42 -3.14 0.03
N ALA A 57 -18.84 -3.79 -0.98
CA ALA A 57 -19.61 -4.42 -2.05
C ALA A 57 -20.54 -5.53 -1.53
N ALA A 58 -20.03 -6.37 -0.61
CA ALA A 58 -20.82 -7.43 0.00
C ALA A 58 -21.93 -6.87 0.91
N ALA A 59 -21.67 -5.79 1.66
CA ALA A 59 -22.65 -5.12 2.49
C ALA A 59 -23.77 -4.50 1.65
N LEU A 60 -23.44 -3.78 0.56
CA LEU A 60 -24.43 -3.21 -0.35
C LEU A 60 -25.30 -4.29 -1.01
N ALA A 61 -24.68 -5.37 -1.50
CA ALA A 61 -25.41 -6.51 -2.05
C ALA A 61 -26.27 -7.21 -0.99
N GLY A 62 -25.78 -7.28 0.24
CA GLY A 62 -26.47 -7.80 1.41
C GLY A 62 -27.70 -6.99 1.79
N ALA A 63 -27.59 -5.66 1.82
CA ALA A 63 -28.71 -4.76 2.10
C ALA A 63 -29.79 -4.87 1.01
N ALA A 64 -29.38 -5.05 -0.24
CA ALA A 64 -30.31 -5.16 -1.37
C ALA A 64 -30.97 -6.55 -1.49
N GLN A 65 -30.22 -7.64 -1.36
CA GLN A 65 -30.70 -8.98 -1.74
C GLN A 65 -30.45 -10.05 -0.67
N GLY A 66 -29.99 -9.65 0.52
CA GLY A 66 -29.77 -10.53 1.66
C GLY A 66 -28.45 -11.32 1.58
N ARG A 67 -28.31 -12.27 2.52
CA ARG A 67 -27.05 -12.97 2.78
C ARG A 67 -26.43 -13.67 1.57
N ALA A 68 -27.24 -14.34 0.76
CA ALA A 68 -26.73 -15.08 -0.42
C ALA A 68 -26.11 -14.14 -1.47
N ALA A 69 -26.60 -12.91 -1.59
CA ALA A 69 -26.01 -11.92 -2.47
C ALA A 69 -24.72 -11.35 -1.90
N ALA A 70 -24.67 -11.09 -0.59
CA ALA A 70 -23.43 -10.70 0.10
C ALA A 70 -22.33 -11.74 -0.08
N GLU A 71 -22.65 -13.03 0.08
CA GLU A 71 -21.71 -14.14 -0.08
C GLU A 71 -21.18 -14.24 -1.52
N ARG A 72 -22.08 -14.18 -2.51
CA ARG A 72 -21.71 -14.20 -3.92
C ARG A 72 -20.80 -13.03 -4.28
N ILE A 73 -21.14 -11.82 -3.85
CA ILE A 73 -20.33 -10.62 -4.17
C ILE A 73 -19.00 -10.63 -3.43
N ALA A 74 -18.94 -11.10 -2.18
CA ALA A 74 -17.68 -11.33 -1.49
C ALA A 74 -16.78 -12.28 -2.30
N GLY A 75 -17.34 -13.42 -2.76
CA GLY A 75 -16.62 -14.40 -3.57
C GLY A 75 -16.11 -13.85 -4.91
N VAL A 76 -16.91 -13.04 -5.60
CA VAL A 76 -16.48 -12.35 -6.85
C VAL A 76 -15.30 -11.41 -6.59
N ASN A 77 -15.22 -10.81 -5.39
CA ASN A 77 -14.11 -9.97 -4.98
C ASN A 77 -12.93 -10.77 -4.37
N GLY A 78 -12.98 -12.10 -4.43
CA GLY A 78 -11.95 -13.00 -3.88
C GLY A 78 -11.96 -13.09 -2.35
N ALA A 79 -12.97 -12.53 -1.69
CA ALA A 79 -13.15 -12.57 -0.25
C ALA A 79 -14.14 -13.68 0.14
N SER A 80 -14.03 -14.16 1.38
CA SER A 80 -14.99 -15.10 1.96
C SER A 80 -15.87 -14.38 2.98
N LEU A 81 -17.18 -14.67 2.97
CA LEU A 81 -18.12 -14.12 3.95
C LEU A 81 -17.94 -14.86 5.28
N ARG A 82 -17.52 -14.13 6.33
CA ARG A 82 -17.35 -14.67 7.69
C ARG A 82 -18.60 -14.47 8.54
N SER A 83 -19.20 -13.29 8.47
CA SER A 83 -20.39 -12.95 9.25
C SER A 83 -21.36 -12.08 8.45
N PHE A 84 -22.64 -12.26 8.71
CA PHE A 84 -23.72 -11.45 8.15
C PHE A 84 -24.76 -11.22 9.25
N VAL A 85 -24.93 -9.97 9.63
CA VAL A 85 -25.83 -9.54 10.70
C VAL A 85 -26.82 -8.55 10.13
N VAL A 86 -28.12 -8.80 10.32
CA VAL A 86 -29.15 -7.80 10.05
C VAL A 86 -29.33 -6.97 11.30
N LEU A 87 -29.04 -5.68 11.20
CA LEU A 87 -29.08 -4.74 12.32
C LEU A 87 -30.44 -4.07 12.44
N ASP A 88 -31.03 -3.73 11.28
CA ASP A 88 -32.36 -3.14 11.21
C ASP A 88 -33.12 -3.73 10.03
N VAL A 89 -34.30 -4.30 10.30
CA VAL A 89 -35.14 -4.92 9.27
C VAL A 89 -35.96 -3.88 8.51
N GLY A 90 -36.29 -2.75 9.14
CA GLY A 90 -37.05 -1.66 8.54
C GLY A 90 -36.27 -0.96 7.43
N ASP A 91 -35.03 -0.54 7.72
CA ASP A 91 -34.17 0.13 6.74
C ASP A 91 -33.28 -0.84 5.94
N GLY A 92 -33.43 -2.15 6.18
CA GLY A 92 -32.60 -3.18 5.56
C GLY A 92 -31.10 -3.00 5.85
N THR A 93 -30.76 -2.51 7.05
CA THR A 93 -29.38 -2.28 7.46
C THR A 93 -28.72 -3.60 7.82
N VAL A 94 -27.61 -3.90 7.16
CA VAL A 94 -26.81 -5.11 7.38
C VAL A 94 -25.37 -4.75 7.68
N GLU A 95 -24.74 -5.56 8.51
CA GLU A 95 -23.31 -5.55 8.76
C GLU A 95 -22.70 -6.86 8.29
N VAL A 96 -21.62 -6.73 7.53
CA VAL A 96 -20.96 -7.83 6.84
C VAL A 96 -19.50 -7.85 7.25
N THR A 97 -19.03 -9.03 7.65
CA THR A 97 -17.61 -9.29 7.90
C THR A 97 -17.10 -10.22 6.81
N VAL A 98 -16.04 -9.80 6.12
CA VAL A 98 -15.36 -10.60 5.10
C VAL A 98 -13.91 -10.85 5.48
N GLU A 99 -13.33 -11.88 4.90
CA GLU A 99 -11.89 -12.14 4.96
C GLU A 99 -11.30 -12.28 3.56
N LEU A 100 -10.23 -11.54 3.30
CA LEU A 100 -9.46 -11.57 2.06
C LEU A 100 -7.98 -11.77 2.39
N ASN A 101 -7.39 -12.89 1.97
CA ASN A 101 -5.97 -13.20 2.20
C ASN A 101 -5.53 -13.03 3.68
N GLY A 102 -6.37 -13.48 4.63
CA GLY A 102 -6.12 -13.34 6.07
C GLY A 102 -6.37 -11.95 6.65
N SER A 103 -6.76 -10.96 5.84
CA SER A 103 -7.20 -9.65 6.31
C SER A 103 -8.71 -9.63 6.49
N VAL A 104 -9.16 -9.32 7.70
CA VAL A 104 -10.59 -9.20 8.04
C VAL A 104 -11.03 -7.75 7.89
N ALA A 105 -12.17 -7.54 7.24
CA ALA A 105 -12.79 -6.23 7.06
C ALA A 105 -14.28 -6.30 7.39
N VAL A 106 -14.81 -5.19 7.90
CA VAL A 106 -16.22 -5.04 8.29
C VAL A 106 -16.80 -3.84 7.56
N ALA A 107 -17.99 -4.01 7.01
CA ALA A 107 -18.73 -2.95 6.38
C ALA A 107 -20.21 -3.01 6.77
N ARG A 108 -20.85 -1.85 6.82
CA ARG A 108 -22.28 -1.70 7.08
C ARG A 108 -22.92 -0.98 5.90
N ALA A 109 -24.07 -1.47 5.46
CA ALA A 109 -24.86 -0.83 4.43
C ALA A 109 -26.35 -0.92 4.76
N ALA A 110 -27.12 0.04 4.27
CA ALA A 110 -28.58 0.07 4.38
C ALA A 110 -29.22 0.17 3.00
N ARG A 111 -30.46 -0.28 2.89
CA ARG A 111 -31.27 -0.10 1.68
C ARG A 111 -31.90 1.29 1.77
N ALA A 112 -31.56 2.18 0.85
CA ALA A 112 -32.24 3.47 0.77
C ALA A 112 -33.76 3.24 0.53
N PRO A 113 -34.64 4.02 1.20
CA PRO A 113 -36.10 3.86 1.10
C PRO A 113 -36.66 4.18 -0.29
#